data_AF-A0A9X8QC87-F1
#
_entry.id   AF-A0A9X8QC87-F1
#
_cell.length_a   1.000
_cell.length_b   1.000
_cell.length_c   1.000
_cell.angle_alpha   90.00
_cell.angle_beta   90.00
_cell.angle_gamma   90.00
#
_symmetry.space_group_name_H-M   'P 1'
#
loop_
_entity.id
_entity.type
_entity.pdbx_description
1 polymer ?
#
loop_
_entity_poly.entity_id
_entity_poly.type
_entity_poly.pdbx_seq_one_letter_code
_entity_poly.pdbx_strand_id
1 'polypeptide(L)'
;MRWKAGTFEKIETNDSSIEKLIHTFKEQNVNGGAVISCFKVHNENFFKEIPYWKDGHEHFFRRIFNSLDIINSLEELKIHTSEKYKLHFKEQWAVMLDGSIAAQILSGGAYEGFKERPVIAKQLAVNVCQYMFQDRYEDIKVFESYCPWTDWFYDVAWDVTWVVLDSRERKMWFICATDTD
;
A
#
# COMPACT_ATOMS: atom_id res chain seq x y z
N MET A 1 -0.21 3.95 -21.62
CA MET A 1 0.02 5.37 -21.22
C MET A 1 0.51 5.40 -19.78
N ARG A 2 1.29 6.40 -19.37
CA ARG A 2 1.78 6.60 -17.99
C ARG A 2 1.44 8.01 -17.52
N TRP A 3 1.42 8.26 -16.21
CA TRP A 3 1.37 9.63 -15.68
C TRP A 3 2.64 10.42 -16.07
N LYS A 4 2.52 11.74 -16.20
CA LYS A 4 3.66 12.61 -16.53
C LYS A 4 4.58 12.72 -15.30
N ALA A 5 5.87 12.91 -15.53
CA ALA A 5 6.81 13.20 -14.43
C ALA A 5 6.38 14.44 -13.64
N GLY A 6 6.61 14.42 -12.33
CA GLY A 6 6.13 15.44 -11.38
C GLY A 6 4.64 15.29 -11.02
N THR A 7 3.98 14.19 -11.40
CA THR A 7 2.61 13.90 -10.94
C THR A 7 2.63 13.45 -9.49
N PHE A 8 3.64 12.67 -9.10
CA PHE A 8 3.80 12.14 -7.75
C PHE A 8 5.12 12.64 -7.16
N GLU A 9 5.06 13.13 -5.93
CA GLU A 9 6.23 13.57 -5.17
C GLU A 9 6.26 12.77 -3.87
N LYS A 10 7.30 11.95 -3.65
CA LYS A 10 7.46 11.24 -2.38
C LYS A 10 7.64 12.25 -1.26
N ILE A 11 6.86 12.12 -0.20
CA ILE A 11 6.99 12.94 1.01
C ILE A 11 7.44 12.06 2.19
N GLU A 12 8.19 12.65 3.11
CA GLU A 12 8.68 11.94 4.28
C GLU A 12 7.54 11.52 5.20
N THR A 13 7.71 10.37 5.86
CA THR A 13 6.70 9.76 6.73
C THR A 13 7.30 9.42 8.09
N ASN A 14 7.89 10.44 8.73
CA ASN A 14 8.63 10.32 10.00
C ASN A 14 7.67 10.32 11.20
N ASP A 15 6.79 9.32 11.26
CA ASP A 15 5.89 9.11 12.40
C ASP A 15 6.14 7.76 13.05
N SER A 16 6.18 7.75 14.38
CA SER A 16 6.43 6.54 15.17
C SER A 16 5.44 5.41 14.89
N SER A 17 4.23 5.71 14.43
CA SER A 17 3.22 4.71 14.07
C SER A 17 3.61 3.97 12.79
N ILE A 18 4.14 4.68 11.80
CA ILE A 18 4.64 4.09 10.56
C ILE A 18 5.88 3.22 10.85
N GLU A 19 6.82 3.75 11.62
CA GLU A 19 8.03 3.03 12.01
C GLU A 19 7.71 1.73 12.77
N LYS A 20 6.77 1.80 13.72
CA LYS A 20 6.31 0.61 14.45
C LYS A 20 5.68 -0.42 13.53
N LEU A 21 4.82 -0.02 12.59
CA LEU A 21 4.21 -0.96 11.65
C LEU A 21 5.26 -1.63 10.75
N ILE A 22 6.20 -0.85 10.21
CA ILE A 22 7.31 -1.41 9.42
C ILE A 22 8.14 -2.38 10.27
N HIS A 23 8.46 -2.02 11.51
CA HIS A 23 9.22 -2.88 12.40
C HIS A 23 8.48 -4.18 12.70
N THR A 24 7.18 -4.12 13.02
CA THR A 24 6.35 -5.31 13.24
C THR A 24 6.37 -6.24 12.04
N PHE A 25 6.17 -5.72 10.82
CA PHE A 25 6.28 -6.57 9.63
C PHE A 25 7.68 -7.13 9.42
N LYS A 26 8.74 -6.36 9.68
CA LYS A 26 10.12 -6.86 9.53
C LYS A 26 10.50 -7.96 10.52
N GLU A 27 9.93 -7.94 11.73
CA GLU A 27 10.14 -9.01 12.71
C GLU A 27 9.47 -10.32 12.30
N GLN A 28 8.36 -10.24 11.56
CA GLN A 28 7.57 -11.40 11.13
C GLN A 28 7.98 -11.93 9.76
N ASN A 29 8.27 -11.02 8.83
CA ASN A 29 8.55 -11.32 7.44
C ASN A 29 10.06 -11.49 7.21
N VAL A 30 10.63 -12.51 7.83
CA VAL A 30 12.09 -12.69 7.97
C VAL A 30 12.82 -12.90 6.63
N ASN A 31 12.11 -13.36 5.60
CA ASN A 31 12.67 -13.60 4.26
C ASN A 31 12.10 -12.63 3.21
N GLY A 32 11.21 -11.72 3.60
CA GLY A 32 10.63 -10.71 2.73
C GLY A 32 10.89 -9.30 3.24
N GLY A 33 9.84 -8.50 3.28
CA GLY A 33 9.98 -7.12 3.71
C GLY A 33 8.66 -6.35 3.77
N ALA A 34 8.79 -5.09 4.16
CA ALA A 34 7.70 -4.13 4.21
C ALA A 34 8.17 -2.75 3.74
N VAL A 35 7.34 -2.12 2.90
CA VAL A 35 7.56 -0.78 2.35
C VAL A 35 6.32 0.04 2.59
N ILE A 36 6.47 1.17 3.30
CA ILE A 36 5.42 2.17 3.44
C ILE A 36 5.94 3.48 2.87
N SER A 37 5.15 4.12 2.01
CA SER A 37 5.54 5.38 1.37
C SER A 37 4.31 6.24 1.10
N CYS A 38 4.48 7.56 1.21
CA CYS A 38 3.44 8.53 0.88
C CYS A 38 3.89 9.43 -0.26
N PHE A 39 2.95 9.79 -1.11
CA PHE A 39 3.15 10.65 -2.26
C PHE A 39 2.15 11.80 -2.23
N LYS A 40 2.63 13.03 -2.43
CA LYS A 40 1.78 14.15 -2.82
C LYS A 40 1.41 13.99 -4.30
N VAL A 41 0.14 14.20 -4.62
CA VAL A 41 -0.38 14.12 -5.99
C VAL A 41 -0.65 15.53 -6.52
N HIS A 42 0.11 15.95 -7.52
CA HIS A 42 0.02 17.32 -8.07
C HIS A 42 -1.03 17.46 -9.18
N ASN A 43 -1.41 16.35 -9.83
CA ASN A 43 -2.41 16.36 -10.89
C ASN A 43 -3.83 16.31 -10.32
N GLU A 44 -4.58 17.41 -10.45
CA GLU A 44 -5.96 17.53 -9.95
C GLU A 44 -6.95 16.56 -10.60
N ASN A 45 -6.66 16.07 -11.81
CA ASN A 45 -7.52 15.10 -12.49
C ASN A 45 -7.29 13.67 -12.02
N PHE A 46 -6.20 13.39 -11.29
CA PHE A 46 -5.89 12.03 -10.81
C PHE A 46 -7.07 11.38 -10.08
N PHE A 47 -7.65 12.08 -9.11
CA PHE A 47 -8.77 11.56 -8.31
C PHE A 47 -10.08 11.46 -9.10
N LYS A 48 -10.24 12.27 -10.16
CA LYS A 48 -11.41 12.23 -11.05
C LYS A 48 -11.33 11.06 -12.05
N GLU A 49 -10.14 10.55 -12.29
CA GLU A 49 -9.87 9.43 -13.20
C GLU A 49 -9.94 8.06 -12.50
N ILE A 50 -10.23 8.01 -11.20
CA ILE A 50 -10.43 6.75 -10.47
C ILE A 50 -11.64 6.03 -11.04
N PRO A 51 -11.49 4.83 -11.62
CA PRO A 51 -12.61 4.11 -12.21
C PRO A 51 -13.59 3.61 -11.16
N TYR A 52 -14.87 3.50 -11.52
CA TYR A 52 -15.92 2.92 -10.67
C TYR A 52 -16.00 1.39 -10.75
N TRP A 53 -15.46 0.80 -11.82
CA TRP A 53 -15.56 -0.63 -12.11
C TRP A 53 -14.19 -1.30 -12.02
N LYS A 54 -14.20 -2.55 -11.55
CA LYS A 54 -13.01 -3.38 -11.30
C LYS A 54 -12.06 -3.45 -12.50
N ASP A 55 -12.57 -3.59 -13.71
CA ASP A 55 -11.72 -3.70 -14.91
C ASP A 55 -10.95 -2.41 -15.21
N GLY A 56 -11.48 -1.25 -14.78
CA GLY A 56 -10.79 0.02 -14.89
C GLY A 56 -9.57 0.11 -13.97
N HIS A 57 -9.61 -0.53 -12.80
CA HIS A 57 -8.54 -0.45 -11.80
C HIS A 57 -7.21 -0.94 -12.37
N GLU A 58 -7.23 -2.01 -13.17
CA GLU A 58 -6.03 -2.57 -13.78
C GLU A 58 -5.29 -1.52 -14.62
N HIS A 59 -6.00 -0.81 -15.50
CA HIS A 59 -5.42 0.26 -16.31
C HIS A 59 -5.00 1.47 -15.47
N PHE A 60 -5.79 1.82 -14.45
CA PHE A 60 -5.50 2.93 -13.56
C PHE A 60 -4.21 2.73 -12.77
N PHE A 61 -4.08 1.61 -12.05
CA PHE A 61 -2.88 1.31 -11.26
C PHE A 61 -1.66 1.06 -12.14
N ARG A 62 -1.84 0.46 -13.33
CA ARG A 62 -0.73 0.30 -14.28
C ARG A 62 -0.16 1.64 -14.74
N ARG A 63 -0.99 2.68 -14.90
CA ARG A 63 -0.50 4.04 -15.20
C ARG A 63 0.32 4.61 -14.04
N ILE A 64 -0.04 4.28 -12.79
CA ILE A 64 0.66 4.71 -11.58
C ILE A 64 2.03 4.03 -11.49
N PHE A 65 2.07 2.70 -11.52
CA PHE A 65 3.32 1.95 -11.39
C PHE A 65 4.28 2.15 -12.58
N ASN A 66 3.77 2.53 -13.75
CA ASN A 66 4.60 2.90 -14.90
C ASN A 66 5.08 4.37 -14.87
N SER A 67 4.71 5.15 -13.84
CA SER A 67 5.21 6.51 -13.66
C SER A 67 6.67 6.48 -13.21
N LEU A 68 7.51 7.33 -13.82
CA LEU A 68 8.92 7.46 -13.41
C LEU A 68 9.04 7.94 -11.97
N ASP A 69 8.12 8.80 -11.52
CA ASP A 69 8.10 9.29 -10.15
C ASP A 69 7.98 8.13 -9.14
N ILE A 70 7.14 7.14 -9.45
CA ILE A 70 6.90 5.98 -8.57
C ILE A 70 8.07 5.00 -8.66
N ILE A 71 8.53 4.67 -9.88
CA ILE A 71 9.65 3.76 -10.10
C ILE A 71 10.91 4.24 -9.37
N ASN A 72 11.26 5.52 -9.49
CA ASN A 72 12.46 6.08 -8.87
C ASN A 72 12.31 6.29 -7.35
N SER A 73 11.08 6.38 -6.84
CA SER A 73 10.84 6.61 -5.41
C SER A 73 10.71 5.33 -4.59
N LEU A 74 10.47 4.20 -5.26
CA LEU A 74 10.27 2.87 -4.69
C LEU A 74 11.25 1.88 -5.35
N GLU A 75 12.52 2.26 -5.47
CA GLU A 75 13.57 1.45 -6.12
C GLU A 75 13.69 0.05 -5.49
N GLU A 76 13.42 -0.05 -4.18
CA GLU A 76 13.42 -1.31 -3.44
C GLU A 76 12.41 -2.32 -3.97
N LEU A 77 11.30 -1.86 -4.54
CA LEU A 77 10.26 -2.72 -5.12
C LEU A 77 10.61 -3.23 -6.52
N LYS A 78 11.73 -2.77 -7.12
CA LYS A 78 12.19 -3.24 -8.46
C LYS A 78 11.07 -3.22 -9.50
N ILE A 79 10.37 -2.09 -9.58
CA ILE A 79 9.19 -1.97 -10.44
C ILE A 79 9.60 -2.08 -11.91
N HIS A 80 9.11 -3.12 -12.58
CA HIS A 80 9.28 -3.31 -14.02
C HIS A 80 7.95 -3.02 -14.74
N THR A 81 8.01 -2.35 -15.89
CA THR A 81 6.82 -1.96 -16.67
C THR A 81 6.18 -3.12 -17.47
N SER A 82 6.45 -4.37 -17.05
CA SER A 82 6.04 -5.59 -17.74
C SER A 82 4.53 -5.83 -17.64
N GLU A 83 3.94 -6.37 -18.70
CA GLU A 83 2.55 -6.85 -18.70
C GLU A 83 2.38 -8.24 -18.05
N LYS A 84 3.47 -8.84 -17.55
CA LYS A 84 3.49 -10.14 -16.88
C LYS A 84 2.48 -10.23 -15.72
N TYR A 85 2.37 -9.17 -14.93
CA TYR A 85 1.55 -9.17 -13.71
C TYR A 85 0.13 -8.67 -13.96
N LYS A 86 -0.84 -9.29 -13.29
CA LYS A 86 -2.20 -8.78 -13.16
C LYS A 86 -2.36 -8.17 -11.77
N LEU A 87 -2.65 -6.87 -11.71
CA LEU A 87 -2.59 -6.10 -10.47
C LEU A 87 -3.75 -6.44 -9.51
N HIS A 88 -4.93 -6.77 -10.03
CA HIS A 88 -6.07 -7.31 -9.27
C HIS A 88 -6.56 -6.48 -8.06
N PHE A 89 -6.32 -5.17 -8.05
CA PHE A 89 -6.79 -4.28 -7.00
C PHE A 89 -8.32 -4.24 -6.87
N LYS A 90 -8.79 -4.40 -5.64
CA LYS A 90 -10.20 -4.27 -5.24
C LYS A 90 -10.36 -3.06 -4.34
N GLU A 91 -11.39 -2.26 -4.60
CA GLU A 91 -11.76 -1.16 -3.70
C GLU A 91 -12.36 -1.75 -2.42
N GLN A 92 -11.96 -1.18 -1.28
CA GLN A 92 -12.46 -1.49 0.04
C GLN A 92 -12.90 -0.21 0.74
N TRP A 93 -13.81 -0.35 1.70
CA TRP A 93 -14.21 0.78 2.53
C TRP A 93 -13.05 1.22 3.42
N ALA A 94 -12.83 2.54 3.52
CA ALA A 94 -11.76 3.10 4.35
C ALA A 94 -11.82 2.63 5.82
N VAL A 95 -13.03 2.42 6.35
CA VAL A 95 -13.27 1.90 7.71
C VAL A 95 -12.79 0.47 7.92
N MET A 96 -12.46 -0.27 6.85
CA MET A 96 -11.96 -1.65 6.94
C MET A 96 -10.44 -1.73 6.93
N LEU A 97 -9.72 -0.64 6.58
CA LEU A 97 -8.28 -0.69 6.36
C LEU A 97 -7.51 -1.11 7.61
N ASP A 98 -7.85 -0.54 8.77
CA ASP A 98 -7.20 -0.87 10.03
C ASP A 98 -7.44 -2.34 10.43
N GLY A 99 -8.59 -2.90 10.07
CA GLY A 99 -8.91 -4.32 10.21
C GLY A 99 -8.09 -5.19 9.27
N SER A 100 -7.94 -4.78 8.01
CA SER A 100 -7.14 -5.50 7.00
C SER A 100 -5.66 -5.54 7.38
N ILE A 101 -5.08 -4.41 7.80
CA ILE A 101 -3.69 -4.35 8.30
C ILE A 101 -3.53 -5.19 9.58
N ALA A 102 -4.45 -5.09 10.54
CA ALA A 102 -4.38 -5.88 11.76
C ALA A 102 -4.48 -7.39 11.49
N ALA A 103 -5.32 -7.79 10.53
CA ALA A 103 -5.40 -9.18 10.09
C ALA A 103 -4.08 -9.65 9.49
N GLN A 104 -3.41 -8.84 8.68
CA GLN A 104 -2.09 -9.18 8.15
C GLN A 104 -1.03 -9.36 9.25
N ILE A 105 -0.99 -8.44 10.23
CA ILE A 105 -0.09 -8.57 11.39
C ILE A 105 -0.35 -9.90 12.11
N LEU A 106 -1.62 -10.26 12.32
CA LEU A 106 -2.00 -11.48 13.01
C LEU A 106 -1.69 -12.75 12.23
N SER A 107 -1.78 -12.72 10.90
CA SER A 107 -1.38 -13.83 10.03
C SER A 107 0.12 -14.14 10.17
N GLY A 108 0.94 -13.12 10.43
CA GLY A 108 2.40 -13.27 10.53
C GLY A 108 3.05 -13.57 9.18
N GLY A 109 4.35 -13.89 9.22
CA GLY A 109 5.11 -14.37 8.07
C GLY A 109 5.09 -15.88 7.92
N ALA A 110 5.95 -16.41 7.06
CA ALA A 110 6.08 -17.84 6.79
C ALA A 110 6.57 -18.62 8.02
N TYR A 111 7.45 -18.02 8.81
CA TYR A 111 8.08 -18.65 9.98
C TYR A 111 7.74 -17.97 11.30
N GLU A 112 7.58 -16.64 11.29
CA GLU A 112 7.37 -15.87 12.51
C GLU A 112 5.96 -15.27 12.59
N GLY A 113 5.22 -15.68 13.62
CA GLY A 113 3.91 -15.12 13.96
C GLY A 113 3.99 -13.93 14.92
N PHE A 114 2.90 -13.14 15.00
CA PHE A 114 2.77 -12.07 15.99
C PHE A 114 2.76 -12.63 17.40
N LYS A 115 3.62 -12.12 18.29
CA LYS A 115 3.75 -12.65 19.65
C LYS A 115 2.86 -11.94 20.67
N GLU A 116 2.31 -10.78 20.33
CA GLU A 116 1.45 -10.00 21.22
C GLU A 116 -0.04 -10.31 21.03
N ARG A 117 -0.88 -9.70 21.87
CA ARG A 117 -2.33 -9.91 21.82
C ARG A 117 -2.96 -9.23 20.59
N PRO A 118 -4.06 -9.77 20.03
CA PRO A 118 -4.74 -9.16 18.89
C PRO A 118 -5.16 -7.69 19.03
N VAL A 119 -5.47 -7.26 20.25
CA VAL A 119 -5.76 -5.84 20.53
C VAL A 119 -4.57 -4.92 20.23
N ILE A 120 -3.33 -5.41 20.37
CA ILE A 120 -2.13 -4.66 20.03
C ILE A 120 -1.97 -4.52 18.51
N ALA A 121 -2.18 -5.60 17.76
CA ALA A 121 -2.20 -5.55 16.29
C ALA A 121 -3.25 -4.55 15.78
N LYS A 122 -4.45 -4.58 16.36
CA LYS A 122 -5.49 -3.60 16.03
C LYS A 122 -5.06 -2.17 16.35
N GLN A 123 -4.46 -1.93 17.52
CA GLN A 123 -4.00 -0.60 17.91
C GLN A 123 -2.91 -0.06 16.98
N LEU A 124 -1.95 -0.89 16.57
CA LEU A 124 -0.93 -0.52 15.60
C LEU A 124 -1.55 -0.05 14.28
N ALA A 125 -2.50 -0.82 13.75
CA ALA A 125 -3.20 -0.47 12.51
C ALA A 125 -4.05 0.80 12.63
N VAL A 126 -4.76 0.97 13.75
CA VAL A 126 -5.54 2.19 14.04
C VAL A 126 -4.64 3.42 14.08
N ASN A 127 -3.48 3.34 14.76
CA ASN A 127 -2.56 4.47 14.87
C ASN A 127 -2.03 4.91 13.50
N VAL A 128 -1.73 3.95 12.62
CA VAL A 128 -1.31 4.23 11.24
C VAL A 128 -2.43 4.90 10.45
N CYS A 129 -3.67 4.41 10.53
CA CYS A 129 -4.81 5.03 9.86
C CYS A 129 -5.09 6.45 10.37
N GLN A 130 -5.01 6.65 11.69
CA GLN A 130 -5.15 7.96 12.31
C GLN A 130 -4.08 8.94 11.83
N TYR A 131 -2.83 8.49 11.70
CA TYR A 131 -1.77 9.31 11.11
C TYR A 131 -2.02 9.61 9.62
N MET A 132 -2.44 8.62 8.83
CA MET A 132 -2.64 8.79 7.38
C MET A 132 -3.77 9.77 7.06
N PHE A 133 -4.93 9.63 7.72
CA PHE A 133 -6.12 10.36 7.31
C PHE A 133 -7.05 10.86 8.44
N GLN A 134 -6.73 10.60 9.70
CA GLN A 134 -7.53 11.04 10.85
C GLN A 134 -9.01 10.62 10.67
N ASP A 135 -9.95 11.56 10.69
CA ASP A 135 -11.39 11.31 10.55
C ASP A 135 -11.93 11.51 9.11
N ARG A 136 -11.05 11.71 8.11
CA ARG A 136 -11.45 12.02 6.72
C ARG A 136 -11.96 10.83 5.90
N TYR A 137 -12.65 9.87 6.52
CA TYR A 137 -13.07 8.63 5.87
C TYR A 137 -13.87 8.83 4.56
N GLU A 138 -14.62 9.93 4.46
CA GLU A 138 -15.42 10.29 3.28
C GLU A 138 -14.57 10.64 2.04
N ASP A 139 -13.34 11.12 2.26
CA ASP A 139 -12.41 11.53 1.22
C ASP A 139 -11.40 10.43 0.84
N ILE A 140 -11.48 9.27 1.51
CA ILE A 140 -10.52 8.17 1.43
C ILE A 140 -11.07 7.03 0.60
N LYS A 141 -10.29 6.63 -0.42
CA LYS A 141 -10.48 5.37 -1.12
C LYS A 141 -9.34 4.42 -0.82
N VAL A 142 -9.67 3.17 -0.49
CA VAL A 142 -8.68 2.13 -0.21
C VAL A 142 -8.78 1.08 -1.30
N PHE A 143 -7.64 0.66 -1.81
CA PHE A 143 -7.54 -0.47 -2.72
C PHE A 143 -6.58 -1.48 -2.14
N GLU A 144 -6.92 -2.75 -2.19
CA GLU A 144 -6.04 -3.83 -1.77
C GLU A 144 -5.81 -4.84 -2.89
N SER A 145 -4.63 -5.42 -2.92
CA SER A 145 -4.28 -6.55 -3.76
C SER A 145 -3.40 -7.53 -3.01
N TYR A 146 -3.60 -8.81 -3.28
CA TYR A 146 -2.78 -9.92 -2.77
C TYR A 146 -2.02 -10.60 -3.93
N CYS A 147 -1.91 -9.91 -5.06
CA CYS A 147 -1.19 -10.40 -6.23
C CYS A 147 0.14 -9.64 -6.38
N PRO A 148 1.21 -10.32 -6.79
CA PRO A 148 2.47 -9.67 -7.08
C PRO A 148 2.32 -8.73 -8.27
N TRP A 149 2.99 -7.58 -8.19
CA TRP A 149 3.05 -6.61 -9.30
C TRP A 149 4.48 -6.17 -9.65
N THR A 150 5.47 -6.77 -8.99
CA THR A 150 6.91 -6.62 -9.22
C THR A 150 7.63 -7.90 -8.83
N ASP A 151 8.88 -8.08 -9.25
CA ASP A 151 9.74 -9.18 -8.80
C ASP A 151 10.20 -9.07 -7.33
N TRP A 152 9.79 -8.02 -6.59
CA TRP A 152 9.99 -7.93 -5.14
C TRP A 152 9.03 -8.82 -4.33
N PHE A 153 7.85 -9.12 -4.88
CA PHE A 153 6.89 -10.04 -4.28
C PHE A 153 7.17 -11.49 -4.72
N TYR A 154 6.76 -12.47 -3.91
CA TYR A 154 7.08 -13.88 -4.14
C TYR A 154 5.95 -14.71 -4.79
N ASP A 155 4.79 -14.10 -5.07
CA ASP A 155 3.56 -14.76 -5.56
C ASP A 155 3.00 -15.78 -4.56
N VAL A 156 2.91 -15.36 -3.29
CA VAL A 156 2.58 -16.20 -2.14
C VAL A 156 1.52 -15.56 -1.24
N ALA A 157 1.01 -16.32 -0.27
CA ALA A 157 -0.09 -15.90 0.60
C ALA A 157 0.21 -14.66 1.46
N TRP A 158 1.48 -14.29 1.62
CA TRP A 158 1.92 -13.13 2.40
C TRP A 158 2.04 -11.84 1.58
N ASP A 159 1.90 -11.92 0.26
CA ASP A 159 1.92 -10.75 -0.60
C ASP A 159 0.67 -9.91 -0.36
N VAL A 160 0.89 -8.64 0.00
CA VAL A 160 -0.19 -7.68 0.13
C VAL A 160 0.26 -6.28 -0.23
N THR A 161 -0.63 -5.55 -0.89
CA THR A 161 -0.46 -4.13 -1.18
C THR A 161 -1.75 -3.41 -0.86
N TRP A 162 -1.67 -2.38 -0.02
CA TRP A 162 -2.72 -1.37 0.12
C TRP A 162 -2.32 -0.09 -0.58
N VAL A 163 -3.25 0.49 -1.34
CA VAL A 163 -3.16 1.86 -1.86
C VAL A 163 -4.26 2.69 -1.23
N VAL A 164 -3.89 3.75 -0.51
CA VAL A 164 -4.84 4.67 0.15
C VAL A 164 -4.78 6.01 -0.55
N LEU A 165 -5.90 6.44 -1.12
CA LEU A 165 -6.05 7.68 -1.86
C LEU A 165 -6.85 8.68 -1.02
N ASP A 166 -6.18 9.77 -0.59
CA ASP A 166 -6.79 10.89 0.13
C ASP A 166 -6.99 12.05 -0.86
N SER A 167 -8.23 12.21 -1.33
CA SER A 167 -8.57 13.23 -2.32
C SER A 167 -8.56 14.65 -1.75
N ARG A 168 -8.82 14.79 -0.43
CA ARG A 168 -8.83 16.07 0.28
C ARG A 168 -7.44 16.64 0.43
N GLU A 169 -6.50 15.83 0.91
CA GLU A 169 -5.10 16.21 1.08
C GLU A 169 -4.26 15.98 -0.18
N ARG A 170 -4.85 15.38 -1.21
CA ARG A 170 -4.16 14.96 -2.45
C ARG A 170 -2.95 14.09 -2.14
N LYS A 171 -3.14 13.07 -1.31
CA LYS A 171 -2.09 12.10 -0.93
C LYS A 171 -2.42 10.71 -1.44
N MET A 172 -1.37 9.94 -1.74
CA MET A 172 -1.45 8.52 -2.05
C MET A 172 -0.45 7.78 -1.17
N TRP A 173 -0.92 6.78 -0.43
CA TRP A 173 -0.09 5.90 0.36
C TRP A 173 0.04 4.54 -0.31
N PHE A 174 1.24 3.98 -0.28
CA PHE A 174 1.50 2.58 -0.54
C PHE A 174 1.93 1.90 0.75
N ILE A 175 1.35 0.74 1.03
CA ILE A 175 1.75 -0.16 2.11
C ILE A 175 1.92 -1.52 1.44
N CYS A 176 3.15 -2.00 1.33
CA CYS A 176 3.49 -3.28 0.73
C CYS A 176 4.11 -4.17 1.81
N ALA A 177 3.70 -5.43 1.87
CA ALA A 177 4.35 -6.44 2.68
C ALA A 177 4.41 -7.75 1.91
N THR A 178 5.47 -8.53 2.15
CA THR A 178 5.68 -9.85 1.57
C THR A 178 6.58 -10.67 2.49
N ASP A 179 6.50 -11.99 2.41
CA ASP A 179 7.40 -12.95 3.03
C ASP A 179 7.42 -14.25 2.22
N THR A 180 8.38 -15.13 2.45
CA THR A 180 8.47 -16.42 1.76
C THR A 180 9.15 -17.50 2.62
N ASP A 181 8.93 -18.77 2.29
CA ASP A 181 9.65 -19.90 2.86
C ASP A 181 11.14 -19.95 2.46
#